data_AF-A0A968WGC2-F1
#
_entry.id   AF-A0A968WGC2-F1
#
_cell.length_a   1.000
_cell.length_b   1.000
_cell.length_c   1.000
_cell.angle_alpha   90.00
_cell.angle_beta   90.00
_cell.angle_gamma   90.00
#
_symmetry.space_group_name_H-M   'P 1'
#
loop_
_entity.id
_entity.type
_entity.pdbx_description
1 polymer ?
#
loop_
_entity_poly.entity_id
_entity_poly.type
_entity_poly.pdbx_seq_one_letter_code
_entity_poly.pdbx_strand_id
1 'polypeptide(L)' 'MNSQPRMLKVALRKRATELQKIVNQMKHDELNRSTVCRNLEAELREISDQLNLPDAAPHNNSRR' A
#
# COMPACT_ATOMS: atom_id res chain seq x y z
N MET A 1 -6.31 5.41 -29.89
CA MET A 1 -6.31 4.31 -28.88
C MET A 1 -5.07 4.48 -28.01
N ASN A 2 -5.19 4.77 -26.69
CA ASN A 2 -4.16 4.59 -25.64
C ASN A 2 -4.59 5.20 -24.28
N SER A 3 -5.86 5.02 -23.88
CA SER A 3 -6.38 5.49 -22.56
C SER A 3 -6.20 4.44 -21.45
N GLN A 4 -5.85 3.21 -21.81
CA GLN A 4 -5.67 2.07 -20.90
C GLN A 4 -4.64 2.30 -19.76
N PRO A 5 -3.49 2.97 -19.97
CA PRO A 5 -2.51 3.14 -18.90
C PRO A 5 -2.98 4.09 -17.79
N ARG A 6 -3.88 5.04 -18.09
CA ARG A 6 -4.40 5.98 -17.08
C ARG A 6 -5.43 5.31 -16.19
N MET A 7 -6.35 4.54 -16.76
CA MET A 7 -7.36 3.81 -15.99
C MET A 7 -6.72 2.74 -15.10
N LEU A 8 -5.71 2.04 -15.60
CA LEU A 8 -4.95 1.06 -14.80
C LEU A 8 -4.25 1.72 -13.61
N LYS A 9 -3.60 2.88 -13.82
CA LYS A 9 -2.97 3.64 -12.73
C LYS A 9 -3.97 4.10 -11.67
N VAL A 10 -5.16 4.52 -12.07
CA VAL A 10 -6.22 4.91 -11.12
C VAL A 10 -6.71 3.70 -10.32
N ALA A 11 -6.94 2.56 -10.98
CA ALA A 11 -7.34 1.33 -10.33
C ALA A 11 -6.29 0.83 -9.32
N LEU A 12 -5.02 0.85 -9.71
CA LEU A 12 -3.90 0.48 -8.84
C LEU A 12 -3.79 1.42 -7.63
N ARG A 13 -3.96 2.74 -7.80
CA ARG A 13 -3.95 3.70 -6.68
C ARG A 13 -5.10 3.48 -5.70
N LYS A 14 -6.30 3.17 -6.22
CA LYS A 14 -7.45 2.85 -5.38
C LYS A 14 -7.18 1.58 -4.56
N ARG A 15 -6.68 0.52 -5.22
CA ARG A 15 -6.31 -0.74 -4.56
C ARG A 15 -5.23 -0.53 -3.50
N ALA A 16 -4.17 0.24 -3.79
CA ALA A 16 -3.13 0.58 -2.81
C ALA A 16 -3.71 1.29 -1.58
N THR A 17 -4.64 2.23 -1.80
CA THR A 17 -5.28 2.97 -0.71
C THR A 17 -6.14 2.05 0.17
N GLU A 18 -6.88 1.12 -0.45
CA GLU A 18 -7.70 0.14 0.27
C GLU A 18 -6.82 -0.84 1.06
N LEU A 19 -5.77 -1.39 0.45
CA LEU A 19 -4.80 -2.25 1.13
C LEU A 19 -4.11 -1.56 2.29
N GLN A 20 -3.67 -0.31 2.12
CA GLN A 20 -3.04 0.46 3.19
C GLN A 20 -3.99 0.62 4.38
N LYS A 21 -5.28 0.88 4.14
CA LYS A 21 -6.29 0.96 5.22
C LYS A 21 -6.43 -0.36 5.95
N ILE A 22 -6.53 -1.47 5.23
CA ILE A 22 -6.66 -2.81 5.81
C ILE A 22 -5.41 -3.16 6.64
N VAL A 23 -4.22 -2.97 6.08
CA VAL A 23 -2.95 -3.21 6.79
C VAL A 23 -2.85 -2.35 8.04
N ASN A 24 -3.22 -1.08 7.98
CA ASN A 24 -3.20 -0.20 9.15
C ASN A 24 -4.19 -0.66 10.23
N GLN A 25 -5.40 -1.08 9.85
CA GLN A 25 -6.37 -1.65 10.78
C GLN A 25 -5.85 -2.95 11.40
N MET A 26 -5.31 -3.86 10.60
CA MET A 26 -4.72 -5.11 11.10
C MET A 26 -3.55 -4.86 12.04
N LYS A 27 -2.72 -3.83 11.80
CA LYS A 27 -1.66 -3.42 12.71
C LYS A 27 -2.21 -2.87 14.03
N HIS A 28 -3.28 -2.08 13.95
CA HIS A 28 -3.96 -1.57 15.13
C HIS A 28 -4.56 -2.70 15.98
N ASP A 29 -5.12 -3.72 15.34
CA ASP A 29 -5.69 -4.92 15.98
C ASP A 29 -4.63 -5.95 16.41
N GLU A 30 -3.34 -5.58 16.39
CA GLU A 30 -2.19 -6.45 16.73
C GLU A 30 -2.05 -7.72 15.87
N LEU A 31 -2.66 -7.73 14.68
CA LEU A 31 -2.60 -8.82 13.70
C LEU A 31 -1.43 -8.69 12.71
N ASN A 32 -0.48 -7.80 12.98
CA ASN A 32 0.70 -7.54 12.14
C ASN A 32 1.61 -8.77 11.94
N ARG A 33 1.55 -9.74 12.85
CA ARG A 33 2.31 -11.01 12.74
C ARG A 33 1.60 -12.06 11.90
N SER A 34 0.32 -11.86 11.57
CA SER A 34 -0.45 -12.80 10.77
C SER A 34 0.13 -12.89 9.35
N THR A 35 0.10 -14.10 8.79
CA THR A 35 0.50 -14.33 7.39
C THR A 35 -0.32 -13.46 6.44
N VAL A 36 -1.60 -13.24 6.73
CA VAL A 36 -2.48 -12.39 5.94
C VAL A 36 -1.97 -10.95 5.92
N CYS A 37 -1.62 -10.37 7.08
CA CYS A 37 -1.09 -9.00 7.12
C CYS A 37 0.21 -8.88 6.30
N ARG A 38 1.13 -9.84 6.43
CA ARG A 38 2.39 -9.85 5.66
C ARG A 38 2.15 -9.97 4.16
N ASN A 39 1.20 -10.78 3.73
CA ASN A 39 0.84 -10.91 2.32
C ASN A 39 0.26 -9.60 1.77
N LEU A 40 -0.61 -8.93 2.53
CA LEU A 40 -1.19 -7.64 2.14
C LEU A 40 -0.13 -6.52 2.10
N GLU A 41 0.86 -6.55 3.00
CA GLU A 41 2.01 -5.64 2.94
C GLU A 41 2.88 -5.87 1.69
N ALA A 42 3.12 -7.13 1.31
CA ALA A 42 3.87 -7.46 0.10
C ALA A 42 3.11 -7.00 -1.15
N GLU A 43 1.81 -7.26 -1.23
CA GLU A 43 0.95 -6.79 -2.34
C GLU A 43 0.92 -5.27 -2.44
N LEU A 44 0.84 -4.57 -1.30
CA LEU A 44 0.90 -3.11 -1.25
C LEU A 44 2.23 -2.57 -1.78
N ARG A 45 3.35 -3.23 -1.46
CA ARG A 45 4.68 -2.87 -1.97
C ARG A 45 4.76 -3.06 -3.48
N GLU A 46 4.33 -4.21 -4.00
CA GLU A 46 4.32 -4.48 -5.44
C GLU A 46 3.50 -3.45 -6.23
N ILE A 47 2.34 -3.05 -5.71
CA ILE A 47 1.51 -2.01 -6.35
C ILE A 47 2.19 -0.64 -6.28
N SER A 48 2.86 -0.33 -5.16
CA SER A 48 3.59 0.93 -5.00
C SER A 48 4.76 1.02 -5.98
N ASP A 49 5.50 -0.08 -6.17
CA ASP A 49 6.57 -0.20 -7.17
C ASP A 49 6.04 -0.01 -8.60
N GLN A 50 4.92 -0.64 -8.95
CA GLN A 50 4.25 -0.45 -10.24
C GLN A 50 3.80 0.99 -10.50
N LEU A 51 3.48 1.73 -9.43
CA LEU A 51 3.05 3.12 -9.50
C LEU A 51 4.20 4.12 -9.37
N ASN A 52 5.44 3.67 -9.10
CA ASN A 52 6.55 4.51 -8.66
C ASN A 52 6.16 5.45 -7.51
N LEU A 53 5.32 4.97 -6.59
CA LEU A 53 5.01 5.72 -5.38
C LEU A 53 6.21 5.62 -4.44
N PRO A 54 6.58 6.69 -3.73
CA PRO A 54 7.54 6.55 -2.64
C PRO A 54 6.95 5.53 -1.67
N ASP A 55 7.71 4.45 -1.41
CA ASP A 55 7.44 3.49 -0.34
C ASP A 55 6.99 4.31 0.86
N ALA A 56 5.82 3.99 1.43
CA ALA A 56 5.23 4.76 2.50
C ALA A 56 6.16 4.68 3.70
N ALA A 57 7.16 5.56 3.70
CA ALA A 57 8.27 5.55 4.61
C ALA A 57 7.72 5.66 6.02
N PRO A 58 8.33 4.95 6.98
CA PRO A 58 7.87 4.98 8.35
C PRO A 58 7.85 6.42 8.82
N HIS A 59 6.82 6.74 9.59
CA HIS A 59 6.62 7.99 10.29
C HIS A 59 7.83 8.28 11.21
N ASN A 60 8.96 8.75 10.66
CA ASN A 60 10.10 9.18 11.44
C ASN A 60 9.86 10.64 11.80
N ASN A 61 9.15 10.82 12.90
CA ASN A 61 9.03 12.08 13.60
C ASN A 61 10.40 12.42 14.21
N SER A 62 11.36 12.83 13.38
CA SER A 62 12.58 13.48 13.85
C SER A 62 12.24 14.91 14.23
N ARG A 63 11.70 15.07 15.45
CA ARG A 63 11.80 16.32 16.20
C ARG A 63 13.28 16.59 16.44
N ARG A 64 13.80 17.67 15.85
CA ARG A 64 14.87 18.49 16.42
C ARG A 64 14.50 19.94 16.25
#